data_AF-A0A960T0R7-F1
#
_entry.id   AF-A0A960T0R7-F1
#
_cell.length_a   1.000
_cell.length_b   1.000
_cell.length_c   1.000
_cell.angle_alpha   90.00
_cell.angle_beta   90.00
_cell.angle_gamma   90.00
#
_symmetry.space_group_name_H-M   'P 1'
#
loop_
_entity.id
_entity.type
_entity.pdbx_description
1 polymer ?
#
loop_
_entity_poly.entity_id
_entity_poly.type
_entity_poly.pdbx_seq_one_letter_code
_entity_poly.pdbx_strand_id
1 'polypeptide(L)'
;MKRIGRIGQTIWKLTSCLAAAWMAHGAAVVAGPVGPVTWGDTASIGGGWGRMAQLANGDWISVTTRFPTGSESYLRIRRSTDQARTWQTISEVKETGRTLDNGELVALPDGTLLLTMRSLIAGQSYRLPVYASGDGGASWTYRS
;
A
#
# COMPACT_ATOMS: atom_id res chain seq x y z
N MET A 1 -82.44 27.77 11.27
CA MET A 1 -83.05 27.49 12.59
C MET A 1 -83.29 25.99 12.68
N LYS A 2 -82.81 25.32 13.76
CA LYS A 2 -82.95 23.88 14.10
C LYS A 2 -82.11 22.91 13.24
N ARG A 3 -81.52 21.82 13.72
CA ARG A 3 -81.19 21.21 15.04
C ARG A 3 -80.36 19.93 14.67
N ILE A 4 -79.37 19.56 15.50
CA ILE A 4 -79.06 18.19 16.01
C ILE A 4 -78.91 17.07 14.93
N GLY A 5 -77.79 16.36 14.75
CA GLY A 5 -76.94 15.65 15.72
C GLY A 5 -77.04 14.12 15.50
N ARG A 6 -75.90 13.40 15.44
CA ARG A 6 -75.65 11.95 15.73
C ARG A 6 -74.26 11.61 15.17
N ILE A 7 -73.21 11.43 15.99
CA ILE A 7 -72.85 10.25 16.81
C ILE A 7 -72.96 8.94 16.03
N GLY A 8 -71.78 8.37 15.71
CA GLY A 8 -71.58 7.07 15.08
C GLY A 8 -70.11 6.66 15.08
N GLN A 9 -69.61 6.34 16.27
CA GLN A 9 -68.53 5.37 16.56
C GLN A 9 -68.76 4.07 15.73
N THR A 10 -67.83 3.28 15.16
CA THR A 10 -66.42 2.91 15.41
C THR A 10 -65.93 2.07 14.19
N ILE A 11 -64.61 1.82 14.12
CA ILE A 11 -63.91 0.62 13.58
C ILE A 11 -62.98 0.84 12.36
N TRP A 12 -61.74 1.19 12.70
CA TRP A 12 -60.44 0.69 12.24
C TRP A 12 -60.32 -0.04 10.90
N LYS A 13 -59.54 0.54 9.97
CA LYS A 13 -58.40 -0.16 9.33
C LYS A 13 -57.21 0.81 9.19
N LEU A 14 -56.22 0.61 10.05
CA LEU A 14 -54.87 1.09 9.83
C LEU A 14 -54.27 0.29 8.67
N THR A 15 -53.97 0.96 7.57
CA THR A 15 -52.93 0.52 6.65
C THR A 15 -51.89 1.63 6.59
N SER A 16 -50.82 1.42 7.33
CA SER A 16 -49.61 2.21 7.32
C SER A 16 -48.93 2.10 5.96
N CYS A 17 -48.91 3.19 5.19
CA CYS A 17 -47.95 3.36 4.10
C CYS A 17 -46.61 3.81 4.72
N LEU A 18 -45.72 2.85 5.01
CA LEU A 18 -44.32 3.15 5.26
C LEU A 18 -43.68 3.52 3.92
N ALA A 19 -43.60 4.82 3.64
CA ALA A 19 -42.71 5.33 2.61
C ALA A 19 -41.28 5.22 3.16
N ALA A 20 -40.50 4.28 2.62
CA ALA A 20 -39.07 4.21 2.90
C ALA A 20 -38.39 5.42 2.25
N ALA A 21 -38.05 6.42 3.06
CA ALA A 21 -37.14 7.48 2.66
C ALA A 21 -35.73 6.87 2.55
N TRP A 22 -35.26 6.66 1.32
CA TRP A 22 -33.86 6.32 1.09
C TRP A 22 -33.01 7.56 1.39
N MET A 23 -32.38 7.59 2.56
CA MET A 23 -31.28 8.52 2.80
C MET A 23 -30.09 8.06 1.96
N ALA A 24 -29.87 8.76 0.85
CA ALA A 24 -28.60 8.69 0.14
C ALA A 24 -27.50 9.15 1.10
N HIS A 25 -26.72 8.20 1.59
CA HIS A 25 -25.49 8.51 2.31
C HIS A 25 -24.50 9.00 1.27
N GLY A 26 -24.46 10.32 1.06
CA GLY A 26 -23.34 10.94 0.38
C GLY A 26 -22.10 10.65 1.21
N ALA A 27 -21.26 9.72 0.76
CA ALA A 27 -19.95 9.52 1.36
C ALA A 27 -19.22 10.86 1.24
N ALA A 28 -18.97 11.51 2.38
CA ALA A 28 -18.15 12.70 2.42
C ALA A 28 -16.77 12.33 1.90
N VAL A 29 -16.46 12.74 0.67
CA VAL A 29 -15.10 12.68 0.15
C VAL A 29 -14.30 13.68 0.97
N VAL A 30 -13.53 13.16 1.94
CA VAL A 30 -12.55 13.97 2.65
C VAL A 30 -11.46 14.32 1.64
N ALA A 31 -11.58 15.50 1.02
CA ALA A 31 -10.57 16.03 0.13
C ALA A 31 -9.32 16.39 0.94
N GLY A 32 -8.17 15.86 0.53
CA GLY A 32 -6.87 16.33 1.03
C GLY A 32 -6.54 17.73 0.48
N PRO A 33 -5.37 18.30 0.83
CA PRO A 33 -4.94 19.63 0.37
C PRO A 33 -4.83 19.78 -1.17
N VAL A 34 -4.94 18.67 -1.90
CA VAL A 34 -4.89 18.60 -3.38
C VAL A 34 -6.27 18.37 -4.02
N GLY A 35 -7.36 18.39 -3.24
CA GLY A 35 -8.71 18.11 -3.74
C GLY A 35 -9.06 16.61 -3.71
N PRO A 36 -10.14 16.21 -4.40
CA PRO A 36 -10.56 14.81 -4.48
C PRO A 36 -9.48 13.93 -5.10
N VAL A 37 -9.14 12.82 -4.43
CA VAL A 37 -8.23 11.81 -4.98
C VAL A 37 -9.03 10.85 -5.84
N THR A 38 -8.72 10.79 -7.13
CA THR A 38 -9.23 9.75 -8.04
C THR A 38 -8.13 8.72 -8.25
N TRP A 39 -8.41 7.47 -7.89
CA TRP A 39 -7.49 6.37 -8.14
C TRP A 39 -7.57 5.93 -9.60
N GLY A 40 -6.40 5.78 -10.24
CA GLY A 40 -6.27 5.18 -11.57
C GLY A 40 -6.06 3.67 -11.49
N ASP A 41 -5.29 3.13 -12.43
CA ASP A 41 -4.97 1.70 -12.48
C ASP A 41 -4.10 1.23 -11.30
N THR A 42 -4.20 -0.06 -10.97
CA THR A 42 -3.36 -0.70 -9.95
C THR A 42 -2.23 -1.51 -10.60
N ALA A 43 -0.99 -1.25 -10.20
CA ALA A 43 0.16 -2.07 -10.56
C ALA A 43 0.49 -3.08 -9.43
N SER A 44 0.56 -4.37 -9.78
CA SER A 44 0.92 -5.44 -8.83
C SER A 44 2.35 -5.92 -9.04
N ILE A 45 3.23 -5.66 -8.07
CA ILE A 45 4.65 -6.06 -8.14
C ILE A 45 4.98 -7.34 -7.35
N GLY A 46 4.11 -7.76 -6.44
CA GLY A 46 4.20 -9.00 -5.66
C GLY A 46 5.35 -9.06 -4.65
N GLY A 47 5.17 -9.85 -3.59
CA GLY A 47 6.10 -9.95 -2.45
C GLY A 47 5.51 -9.32 -1.19
N GLY A 48 6.23 -9.45 -0.07
CA GLY A 48 5.85 -8.87 1.22
C GLY A 48 6.55 -7.54 1.49
N TRP A 49 5.95 -6.74 2.37
CA TRP A 49 6.56 -5.55 2.98
C TRP A 49 7.17 -4.56 1.98
N GLY A 50 6.38 -4.18 0.96
CA GLY A 50 6.83 -3.27 -0.09
C GLY A 50 7.17 -1.87 0.43
N ARG A 51 8.24 -1.30 -0.14
CA ARG A 51 8.61 0.13 -0.04
C ARG A 51 8.98 0.63 -1.43
N MET A 52 8.82 1.93 -1.65
CA MET A 52 9.22 2.59 -2.90
C MET A 52 9.72 4.00 -2.65
N ALA A 53 10.66 4.44 -3.48
CA ALA A 53 11.20 5.79 -3.48
C ALA A 53 11.24 6.31 -4.92
N GLN A 54 10.96 7.60 -5.11
CA GLN A 54 11.19 8.27 -6.37
C GLN A 54 12.65 8.72 -6.46
N LEU A 55 13.27 8.51 -7.61
CA LEU A 55 14.64 8.91 -7.91
C LEU A 55 14.66 10.33 -8.51
N ALA A 56 15.81 11.00 -8.45
CA ALA A 56 15.96 12.37 -8.96
C ALA A 56 15.65 12.52 -10.46
N ASN A 57 15.82 11.44 -11.24
CA ASN A 57 15.49 11.41 -12.66
C ASN A 57 14.00 11.14 -12.96
N GLY A 58 13.15 11.03 -11.93
CA GLY A 58 11.71 10.78 -12.05
C GLY A 58 11.31 9.30 -12.04
N ASP A 59 12.27 8.39 -12.18
CA ASP A 59 12.01 6.95 -12.07
C ASP A 59 11.62 6.56 -10.65
N TRP A 60 11.04 5.37 -10.51
CA TRP A 60 10.73 4.79 -9.21
C TRP A 60 11.52 3.51 -8.98
N ILE A 61 12.02 3.34 -7.75
CA ILE A 61 12.60 2.10 -7.28
C ILE A 61 11.73 1.51 -6.17
N SER A 62 11.62 0.19 -6.12
CA SER A 62 10.93 -0.52 -5.05
C SER A 62 11.77 -1.67 -4.51
N VAL A 63 11.53 -2.00 -3.25
CA VAL A 63 12.01 -3.21 -2.59
C VAL A 63 10.82 -4.00 -2.08
N THR A 64 10.87 -5.31 -2.27
CA THR A 64 9.89 -6.27 -1.74
C THR A 64 10.63 -7.48 -1.20
N THR A 65 10.06 -8.14 -0.19
CA THR A 65 10.59 -9.42 0.28
C THR A 65 9.96 -10.58 -0.46
N ARG A 66 10.78 -11.59 -0.76
CA ARG A 66 10.39 -12.83 -1.41
C ARG A 66 10.56 -13.99 -0.44
N PHE A 67 9.56 -14.88 -0.40
CA PHE A 67 9.53 -16.07 0.46
C PHE A 67 9.48 -17.33 -0.41
N PRO A 68 10.59 -17.74 -1.02
CA PRO A 68 10.64 -19.02 -1.71
C PRO A 68 10.43 -20.17 -0.71
N THR A 69 9.66 -21.19 -1.09
CA THR A 69 9.50 -22.39 -0.27
C THR A 69 10.84 -23.11 -0.11
N GLY A 70 11.20 -23.47 1.12
CA GLY A 70 12.39 -24.28 1.40
C GLY A 70 13.74 -23.55 1.28
N SER A 71 13.75 -22.21 1.22
CA SER A 71 14.97 -21.41 1.24
C SER A 71 14.76 -20.09 1.98
N GLU A 72 15.86 -19.41 2.30
CA GLU A 72 15.83 -18.13 3.00
C GLU A 72 15.11 -17.05 2.19
N SER A 73 14.42 -16.15 2.89
CA SER A 73 13.83 -14.97 2.25
C SER A 73 14.91 -14.00 1.80
N TYR A 74 14.60 -13.27 0.74
CA TYR A 74 15.51 -12.31 0.14
C TYR A 74 14.77 -11.07 -0.35
N LEU A 75 15.51 -10.01 -0.65
CA LEU A 75 14.93 -8.78 -1.18
C LEU A 75 15.03 -8.75 -2.70
N ARG A 76 13.94 -8.33 -3.34
CA ARG A 76 13.90 -8.08 -4.78
C ARG A 76 13.71 -6.59 -5.03
N ILE A 77 14.60 -6.05 -5.85
CA ILE A 77 14.60 -4.65 -6.25
C ILE A 77 14.01 -4.52 -7.65
N ARG A 78 13.08 -3.59 -7.83
CA ARG A 78 12.49 -3.30 -9.13
C ARG A 78 12.54 -1.82 -9.46
N ARG A 79 12.60 -1.51 -10.75
CA ARG A 79 12.56 -0.14 -11.28
C ARG A 79 11.35 0.05 -12.19
N SER A 80 10.78 1.24 -12.17
CA SER A 80 9.80 1.73 -13.11
C SER A 80 10.29 3.04 -13.71
N THR A 81 10.15 3.17 -15.03
CA THR A 81 10.53 4.38 -15.79
C THR A 81 9.31 5.08 -16.40
N ASP A 82 8.10 4.65 -16.01
CA ASP A 82 6.83 5.06 -16.61
C ASP A 82 5.81 5.48 -15.54
N GLN A 83 6.30 6.15 -14.49
CA GLN A 83 5.52 6.64 -13.35
C GLN A 83 4.84 5.50 -12.57
N ALA A 84 5.61 4.48 -12.20
CA ALA A 84 5.16 3.33 -11.41
C ALA A 84 4.09 2.44 -12.06
N ARG A 85 3.91 2.51 -13.40
CA ARG A 85 2.91 1.71 -14.13
C ARG A 85 3.42 0.31 -14.44
N THR A 86 4.64 0.19 -14.93
CA THR A 86 5.31 -1.10 -15.17
C THR A 86 6.62 -1.20 -14.39
N TRP A 87 6.97 -2.42 -13.99
CA TRP A 87 8.08 -2.68 -13.07
C TRP A 87 8.95 -3.83 -13.58
N GLN A 88 10.25 -3.58 -13.65
CA GLN A 88 11.25 -4.56 -14.06
C GLN A 88 12.14 -4.91 -12.87
N THR A 89 12.46 -6.20 -12.70
CA THR A 89 13.43 -6.62 -11.68
C THR A 89 14.83 -6.24 -12.13
N ILE A 90 15.55 -5.50 -11.29
CA ILE A 90 16.91 -5.03 -11.60
C ILE A 90 17.98 -5.71 -10.76
N SER A 91 17.65 -6.15 -9.55
CA SER A 91 18.57 -6.92 -8.70
C SER A 91 17.85 -7.69 -7.60
N GLU A 92 18.57 -8.61 -6.98
CA GLU A 92 18.17 -9.31 -5.76
C GLU A 92 19.30 -9.21 -4.73
N VAL A 93 18.93 -9.00 -3.47
CA VAL A 93 19.88 -8.97 -2.35
C VAL A 93 19.63 -10.20 -1.48
N LYS A 94 20.68 -10.99 -1.31
CA LYS A 94 20.70 -12.26 -0.57
C LYS A 94 21.92 -12.28 0.34
N GLU A 95 21.78 -12.87 1.52
CA GLU A 95 22.89 -13.17 2.41
C GLU A 95 22.88 -14.66 2.72
N THR A 96 24.00 -15.34 2.46
CA THR A 96 24.10 -16.79 2.66
C THR A 96 23.78 -17.17 4.11
N GLY A 97 22.82 -18.08 4.30
CA GLY A 97 22.39 -18.57 5.60
C GLY A 97 21.54 -17.59 6.41
N ARG A 98 21.05 -16.50 5.80
CA ARG A 98 20.25 -15.48 6.48
C ARG A 98 18.95 -15.21 5.74
N THR A 99 17.89 -15.03 6.53
CA THR A 99 16.56 -14.60 6.08
C THR A 99 16.51 -13.08 6.09
N LEU A 100 16.30 -12.47 4.92
CA LEU A 100 16.17 -11.02 4.77
C LEU A 100 14.71 -10.60 4.64
N ASP A 101 14.29 -9.60 5.40
CA ASP A 101 12.93 -9.04 5.30
C ASP A 101 12.83 -7.54 5.59
N ASN A 102 11.66 -6.95 5.30
CA ASN A 102 11.32 -5.55 5.58
C ASN A 102 12.36 -4.55 5.06
N GLY A 103 12.71 -4.66 3.77
CA GLY A 103 13.63 -3.73 3.12
C GLY A 103 13.11 -2.28 3.15
N GLU A 104 14.02 -1.33 3.35
CA GLU A 104 13.80 0.12 3.33
C GLU A 104 14.81 0.78 2.38
N LEU A 105 14.34 1.72 1.55
CA LEU A 105 15.14 2.39 0.52
C LEU A 105 15.18 3.89 0.73
N VAL A 106 16.36 4.49 0.62
CA VAL A 106 16.55 5.93 0.59
C VAL A 106 17.42 6.31 -0.60
N ALA A 107 16.96 7.25 -1.42
CA ALA A 107 17.78 7.88 -2.45
C ALA A 107 18.42 9.15 -1.89
N LEU A 108 19.75 9.24 -1.94
CA LEU A 108 20.50 10.41 -1.53
C LEU A 108 20.61 11.43 -2.68
N PRO A 109 20.88 12.72 -2.39
CA PRO A 109 20.97 13.77 -3.41
C PRO A 109 22.04 13.54 -4.49
N ASP A 110 23.10 12.79 -4.18
CA ASP A 110 24.18 12.44 -5.11
C ASP A 110 23.82 11.25 -6.02
N GLY A 111 22.61 10.69 -5.89
CA GLY A 111 22.16 9.52 -6.63
C GLY A 111 22.51 8.18 -5.99
N THR A 112 23.26 8.17 -4.88
CA THR A 112 23.52 6.95 -4.12
C THR A 112 22.21 6.43 -3.51
N LEU A 113 21.98 5.13 -3.62
CA LEU A 113 20.86 4.46 -2.94
C LEU A 113 21.36 3.75 -1.70
N LEU A 114 20.67 3.94 -0.58
CA LEU A 114 20.85 3.15 0.64
C LEU A 114 19.73 2.14 0.76
N LEU A 115 20.10 0.93 1.20
CA LEU A 115 19.20 -0.16 1.51
C LEU A 115 19.52 -0.69 2.91
N THR A 116 18.49 -0.85 3.73
CA THR A 116 18.58 -1.60 4.99
C THR A 116 17.41 -2.56 5.11
N MET A 117 17.54 -3.55 5.99
CA MET A 117 16.57 -4.63 6.16
C MET A 117 16.83 -5.37 7.46
N ARG A 118 15.88 -6.23 7.86
CA ARG A 118 16.17 -7.24 8.88
C ARG A 118 16.99 -8.35 8.22
N SER A 119 18.08 -8.74 8.87
CA SER A 119 18.94 -9.85 8.46
C SER A 119 19.09 -10.84 9.62
N LEU A 120 18.41 -11.98 9.49
CA LEU A 120 18.15 -12.91 10.59
C LEU A 120 18.80 -14.28 10.35
N ILE A 121 19.48 -14.79 11.38
CA ILE A 121 19.69 -16.21 11.61
C ILE A 121 18.85 -16.59 12.82
N ALA A 122 17.86 -17.47 12.64
CA ALA A 122 16.88 -17.81 13.67
C ALA A 122 17.57 -18.30 14.96
N GLY A 123 17.26 -17.64 16.08
CA GLY A 123 17.82 -17.98 17.40
C GLY A 123 19.31 -17.66 17.58
N GLN A 124 19.99 -17.07 16.60
CA GLN A 124 21.45 -16.86 16.65
C GLN A 124 21.87 -15.41 16.43
N SER A 125 21.29 -14.71 15.44
CA SER A 125 21.79 -13.40 15.06
C SER A 125 20.71 -12.55 14.40
N TYR A 126 20.66 -11.28 14.77
CA TYR A 126 19.81 -10.28 14.14
C TYR A 126 20.64 -9.04 13.82
N ARG A 127 20.57 -8.57 12.57
CA ARG A 127 21.29 -7.40 12.08
C ARG A 127 20.35 -6.47 11.33
N LEU A 128 20.70 -5.18 11.32
CA LEU A 128 20.12 -4.16 10.46
C LEU A 128 21.24 -3.56 9.59
N PRO A 129 21.75 -4.33 8.61
CA PRO A 129 22.88 -3.87 7.81
C PRO A 129 22.47 -2.70 6.91
N VAL A 130 23.45 -1.89 6.52
CA VAL A 130 23.30 -0.88 5.50
C VAL A 130 24.12 -1.29 4.28
N TYR A 131 23.46 -1.30 3.13
CA TYR A 131 24.05 -1.46 1.81
C TYR A 131 23.93 -0.17 1.04
N ALA A 132 24.87 0.08 0.13
CA ALA A 132 24.83 1.21 -0.79
C ALA A 132 24.95 0.74 -2.24
N SER A 133 24.24 1.42 -3.14
CA SER A 133 24.37 1.26 -4.60
C SER A 133 24.70 2.60 -5.23
N GLY A 134 25.71 2.62 -6.10
CA GLY A 134 26.07 3.76 -6.94
C GLY A 134 25.63 3.61 -8.40
N ASP A 135 24.93 2.52 -8.74
CA ASP A 135 24.57 2.12 -10.10
C ASP A 135 23.05 1.95 -10.27
N GLY A 136 22.27 2.77 -9.55
CA GLY A 136 20.82 2.79 -9.65
C GLY A 136 20.14 1.51 -9.13
N GLY A 137 20.77 0.80 -8.20
CA GLY A 137 20.24 -0.40 -7.56
C GLY A 137 20.57 -1.70 -8.31
N ALA A 138 21.47 -1.68 -9.29
CA ALA A 138 21.88 -2.88 -10.02
C ALA A 138 22.83 -3.75 -9.17
N SER A 139 23.70 -3.14 -8.37
CA SER A 139 24.57 -3.82 -7.41
C SER A 139 24.59 -3.13 -6.04
N TRP A 140 24.94 -3.88 -5.00
CA TRP A 140 24.87 -3.43 -3.61
C TRP A 140 26.17 -3.78 -2.87
N THR A 141 26.77 -2.78 -2.22
CA THR A 141 27.97 -2.96 -1.41
C THR A 141 27.63 -2.75 0.07
N TYR A 142 28.01 -3.69 0.92
CA TYR A 142 27.86 -3.58 2.37
C TYR A 142 28.63 -2.35 2.92
N ARG A 143 28.08 -1.70 3.94
CA ARG A 143 28.65 -0.51 4.60
C ARG A 143 28.81 -0.66 6.11
N SER A 144 27.80 -1.19 6.80
CA SER A 144 27.79 -1.36 8.27
C SER A 144 26.73 -2.36 8.71
#